data_AF-A0A3B3ZSW9-F1
#
_entry.id   AF-A0A3B3ZSW9-F1
#
_cell.length_a   1.000
_cell.length_b   1.000
_cell.length_c   1.000
_cell.angle_alpha   90.00
_cell.angle_beta   90.00
_cell.angle_gamma   90.00
#
_symmetry.space_group_name_H-M   'P 1'
#
loop_
_entity.id
_entity.type
_entity.pdbx_description
1 polymer ?
#
loop_
_entity_poly.entity_id
_entity_poly.type
_entity_poly.pdbx_seq_one_letter_code
_entity_poly.pdbx_strand_id
1 'polypeptide(L)' 'NLTRGVTWFHRDISGLEAEELLKTKGIHGCFLARPSKKVAGDFSLSVR' A
#
# COMPACT_ATOMS: atom_id res chain seq x y z
N ASN A 1 -8.38 6.71 13.38
CA ASN A 1 -7.78 7.68 12.45
C ASN A 1 -6.39 7.18 12.08
N LEU A 2 -6.28 6.49 10.93
CA LEU A 2 -5.11 5.67 10.54
C LEU A 2 -3.84 6.47 10.19
N THR A 3 -3.86 7.79 10.32
CA THR A 3 -2.72 8.67 10.06
C THR A 3 -1.67 8.69 11.18
N ARG A 4 -1.96 8.13 12.36
CA ARG A 4 -1.05 8.21 13.53
C ARG A 4 -0.06 7.06 13.69
N GLY A 5 0.09 6.15 12.72
CA GLY A 5 1.09 5.07 12.85
C GLY A 5 1.24 4.07 11.72
N VAL A 6 0.55 4.23 10.58
CA VAL A 6 0.75 3.35 9.41
C VAL A 6 1.68 4.04 8.42
N THR A 7 2.85 3.47 8.19
CA THR A 7 3.80 3.94 7.17
C THR A 7 3.08 3.94 5.81
N TRP A 8 2.97 5.07 5.13
CA TRP A 8 2.33 5.14 3.81
C TRP A 8 3.18 4.47 2.72
N PHE A 9 4.46 4.18 2.99
CA PHE A 9 5.37 3.50 2.09
C PHE A 9 5.79 2.13 2.65
N HIS A 10 5.53 1.08 1.88
CA HIS A 10 5.83 -0.30 2.22
C HIS A 10 6.87 -0.86 1.23
N ARG A 11 8.11 -0.99 1.70
CA ARG A 11 9.25 -1.41 0.86
C ARG A 11 9.17 -2.85 0.36
N ASP A 12 8.49 -3.72 1.09
CA ASP A 12 8.55 -5.15 0.85
C ASP A 12 7.17 -5.81 0.96
N ILE A 13 6.23 -5.32 0.14
CA ILE A 13 4.94 -5.98 -0.04
C ILE A 13 4.59 -6.06 -1.53
N SER A 14 3.91 -7.14 -1.91
CA SER A 14 3.31 -7.34 -3.21
C SER A 14 2.01 -6.54 -3.38
N GLY A 15 1.46 -6.55 -4.61
CA GLY A 15 0.14 -5.97 -4.86
C GLY A 15 -0.99 -6.68 -4.11
N LEU A 16 -0.91 -8.00 -3.96
CA LEU A 16 -1.91 -8.79 -3.25
C LEU A 16 -1.89 -8.52 -1.75
N GLU A 17 -0.70 -8.42 -1.15
CA GLU A 17 -0.56 -8.06 0.27
C GLU A 17 -1.05 -6.62 0.54
N ALA A 18 -0.81 -5.69 -0.38
CA ALA A 18 -1.34 -4.33 -0.30
C ALA A 18 -2.87 -4.30 -0.37
N GLU A 19 -3.46 -5.07 -1.27
CA GLU A 19 -4.92 -5.22 -1.40
C GLU A 19 -5.53 -5.79 -0.12
N GLU A 20 -4.96 -6.86 0.43
CA GLU A 20 -5.43 -7.50 1.66
C GLU A 20 -5.33 -6.55 2.87
N LEU A 21 -4.21 -5.82 3.00
CA LEU A 21 -4.03 -4.83 4.06
C LEU A 21 -5.05 -3.71 3.98
N LEU A 22 -5.28 -3.17 2.78
CA LEU A 22 -6.27 -2.12 2.55
C LEU A 22 -7.69 -2.62 2.84
N LYS A 23 -8.06 -3.83 2.40
CA LYS A 23 -9.37 -4.44 2.70
C LYS A 23 -9.60 -4.69 4.20
N THR A 24 -8.59 -5.19 4.91
CA THR A 24 -8.72 -5.58 6.32
C THR A 24 -8.60 -4.41 7.28
N LYS A 25 -7.74 -3.43 6.99
CA LYS A 25 -7.40 -2.34 7.93
C LYS A 25 -7.66 -0.94 7.39
N GLY A 26 -7.80 -0.77 6.08
CA GLY A 26 -8.08 0.53 5.47
C GLY A 26 -9.52 1.00 5.69
N ILE A 27 -9.77 2.27 5.42
CA ILE A 27 -11.10 2.83 5.19
C ILE A 27 -11.12 3.41 3.78
N HIS A 28 -12.29 3.83 3.27
CA HIS A 28 -12.36 4.42 1.94
C HIS A 28 -11.41 5.61 1.79
N GLY A 29 -10.64 5.65 0.70
CA GLY A 29 -9.63 6.67 0.47
C GLY A 29 -8.27 6.41 1.15
N CYS A 30 -8.13 5.31 1.91
CA CYS A 30 -6.82 4.85 2.33
C CYS A 30 -5.97 4.43 1.12
N PHE A 31 -4.69 4.73 1.19
CA PHE A 31 -3.72 4.33 0.18
C PHE A 31 -2.38 3.97 0.82
N LEU A 32 -1.56 3.27 0.05
CA LEU A 32 -0.15 3.07 0.33
C LEU A 32 0.66 3.02 -0.97
N ALA A 33 1.92 3.42 -0.90
CA ALA A 33 2.91 3.27 -1.95
C ALA A 33 3.81 2.06 -1.66
N ARG A 34 4.27 1.37 -2.72
CA ARG A 34 5.19 0.23 -2.65
C ARG A 34 6.06 0.16 -3.90
N PRO A 35 7.23 -0.50 -3.89
CA PRO A 35 7.97 -0.76 -5.12
C PRO A 35 7.14 -1.55 -6.14
N SER A 36 7.33 -1.23 -7.42
CA SER A 36 6.74 -1.98 -8.52
C SER A 36 7.44 -3.33 -8.65
N LYS A 37 6.65 -4.41 -8.77
CA LYS A 37 7.17 -5.74 -9.10
C LYS A 37 7.34 -5.95 -10.61
N LYS A 38 6.80 -5.06 -11.46
CA LYS A 38 6.84 -5.17 -12.92
C LYS A 38 7.99 -4.38 -13.54
N VAL A 39 8.30 -3.20 -12.99
CA VAL A 39 9.32 -2.29 -13.50
C VAL A 39 10.27 -1.96 -12.35
N ALA A 40 11.53 -2.38 -12.47
CA ALA A 40 12.53 -2.12 -11.43
C ALA A 40 12.81 -0.61 -11.33
N GLY A 41 12.86 -0.08 -10.12
CA GLY A 41 13.05 1.35 -9.85
C GLY A 41 11.75 2.16 -9.78
N ASP A 42 10.64 1.63 -10.27
CA ASP A 42 9.33 2.29 -10.20
C ASP A 42 8.58 1.98 -8.89
N PHE A 43 7.54 2.77 -8.64
CA PHE A 43 6.60 2.58 -7.54
C PHE A 43 5.19 2.28 -8.05
N SER A 44 4.39 1.68 -7.20
CA SER A 44 2.95 1.49 -7.38
C SER A 44 2.20 2.16 -6.23
N LEU A 45 1.09 2.81 -6.55
CA LEU A 45 0.12 3.31 -5.59
C LEU A 45 -1.06 2.34 -5.52
N SER A 46 -1.40 1.87 -4.32
CA SER A 46 -2.55 1.01 -4.06
C SER A 46 -3.57 1.78 -3.21
N VAL A 47 -4.84 1.75 -3.61
CA VAL A 47 -5.91 2.57 -3.03
C VAL A 47 -7.13 1.69 -2.73
N ARG A 48 -7.87 2.01 -1.66
CA ARG A 48 -9.17 1.39 -1.32
C ARG A 48 -10.36 2.25 -1.71
#